data_AF-A0A258CE64-F1
#
_entry.id   AF-A0A258CE64-F1
#
_cell.length_a   1.000
_cell.length_b   1.000
_cell.length_c   1.000
_cell.angle_alpha   90.00
_cell.angle_beta   90.00
_cell.angle_gamma   90.00
#
_symmetry.space_group_name_H-M   'P 1'
#
loop_
_entity.id
_entity.type
_entity.pdbx_description
1 polymer ?
#
loop_
_entity_poly.entity_id
_entity_poly.type
_entity_poly.pdbx_seq_one_letter_code
_entity_poly.pdbx_strand_id
1 'polypeptide(L)'
;MRTYLDVFRLCFDDQLSHRQIALALGIGRSTVTDLIARFNNLNIAWPLAPDICLNTLDQALLPGRDYQTKRVLPDWLRIDVELKDPKLTKQLLWQEYQAEHGHAALGYTQFCEHYRRWKGSQRRSMRQQHYAGEKLFIDFCGPTVPIVDPRTGEIRKAAIFVATLGASNYTYIEACAGQDQQSWLMANSRCLSFLGGVPTLLVPDNLKAAVVKADKFEPTINSDYQALARHYRCTVMPARPYKPKDKSKVEGAVLIVERWVLARLRHHTFYSLEALNQAIRLLNHQLNERPMKAYNGLSRKDLFQQIDQPALKALPAYPYEYTEYKVGKVGLDYHLQFDKHYYSVPHALCGERLEIQATSHMIRVHHKGQCVAQHVRSSKAFAHTSELSHLPPAHAAHQEWGPERLRQWAEQIGPETLGVVLAIERRKAHPILAQRACLALLGLQKSYGSKRLECACGMALQQQATFTGFIKNLLKNGLDQTQPDAESSGPALRHTNLRGPHHYQ
;
A
#
# COMPACT_ATOMS: atom_id res chain seq x y z
N MET A 1 5.65 -48.15 23.33
CA MET A 1 7.06 -48.49 23.06
C MET A 1 7.27 -49.91 23.56
N ARG A 2 7.82 -50.80 22.73
CA ARG A 2 7.86 -52.26 22.96
C ARG A 2 9.08 -52.63 23.80
N THR A 3 8.98 -52.42 25.11
CA THR A 3 10.09 -52.60 26.07
C THR A 3 10.73 -54.00 26.05
N TYR A 4 10.04 -55.03 25.56
CA TYR A 4 10.60 -56.37 25.42
C TYR A 4 11.67 -56.46 24.31
N LEU A 5 11.65 -55.60 23.28
CA LEU A 5 12.70 -55.56 22.25
C LEU A 5 14.04 -55.11 22.84
N ASP A 6 14.00 -54.14 23.74
CA ASP A 6 15.18 -53.67 24.47
C ASP A 6 15.68 -54.75 25.45
N VAL A 7 14.78 -55.53 26.07
CA VAL A 7 15.14 -56.69 26.89
C VAL A 7 15.89 -57.74 26.06
N PHE A 8 15.42 -58.07 24.86
CA PHE A 8 16.07 -59.06 23.99
C PHE A 8 17.42 -58.58 23.49
N ARG A 9 17.53 -57.32 23.06
CA ARG A 9 18.83 -56.73 22.68
C ARG A 9 19.85 -56.82 23.81
N LEU A 10 19.49 -56.36 25.02
CA LEU A 10 20.40 -56.37 26.17
C LEU A 10 20.75 -57.79 26.64
N CYS A 11 19.87 -58.77 26.42
CA CYS A 11 20.10 -60.16 26.82
C CYS A 11 20.90 -60.96 25.80
N PHE A 12 20.58 -60.84 24.51
CA PHE A 12 21.15 -61.68 23.45
C PHE A 12 22.34 -61.02 22.74
N ASP A 13 22.33 -59.70 22.56
CA ASP A 13 23.44 -58.97 21.93
C ASP A 13 24.49 -58.57 22.96
N ASP A 14 24.05 -57.96 24.07
CA ASP A 14 24.96 -57.43 25.10
C ASP A 14 25.26 -58.43 26.24
N GLN A 15 24.65 -59.62 26.21
CA GLN A 15 24.83 -60.73 27.17
C GLN A 15 24.75 -60.31 28.65
N LEU A 16 23.94 -59.31 28.97
CA LEU A 16 23.79 -58.81 30.34
C LEU A 16 22.95 -59.76 31.19
N SER A 17 23.25 -59.80 32.49
CA SER A 17 22.44 -60.58 33.43
C SER A 17 21.03 -59.98 33.58
N HIS A 18 20.02 -60.83 33.87
CA HIS A 18 18.64 -60.37 34.06
C HIS A 18 18.51 -59.25 35.12
N ARG A 19 19.42 -59.21 36.11
CA ARG A 19 19.48 -58.16 37.13
C ARG A 19 19.95 -56.82 36.57
N GLN A 20 20.97 -56.83 35.71
CA GLN A 20 21.47 -55.62 35.04
C GLN A 20 20.43 -55.06 34.07
N ILE A 21 19.75 -55.93 33.31
CA ILE A 21 18.67 -55.55 32.40
C ILE A 21 17.51 -54.90 33.15
N ALA A 22 17.08 -55.51 34.27
CA ALA A 22 16.03 -54.98 35.14
C ALA A 22 16.36 -53.56 35.65
N LEU A 23 17.61 -53.33 36.08
CA LEU A 23 18.08 -52.02 36.54
C LEU A 23 18.15 -51.00 35.40
N ALA A 24 18.64 -51.39 34.22
CA ALA A 24 18.79 -50.50 33.07
C ALA A 24 17.45 -50.02 32.50
N LEU A 25 16.43 -50.90 32.50
CA LEU A 25 15.11 -50.62 31.91
C LEU A 25 14.05 -50.23 32.96
N GLY A 26 14.38 -50.26 34.26
CA GLY A 26 13.45 -49.92 35.34
C GLY A 26 12.27 -50.89 35.48
N ILE A 27 12.45 -52.17 35.13
CA ILE A 27 11.41 -53.21 35.18
C ILE A 27 11.76 -54.33 36.17
N GLY A 28 10.77 -55.08 36.64
CA GLY A 28 10.98 -56.18 37.56
C GLY A 28 11.84 -57.31 36.96
N ARG A 29 12.76 -57.88 37.75
CA ARG A 29 13.60 -59.02 37.34
C ARG A 29 12.75 -60.24 36.92
N SER A 30 11.63 -60.47 37.60
CA SER A 30 10.66 -61.52 37.23
C SER A 30 10.11 -61.27 35.82
N THR A 31 9.71 -60.04 35.50
CA THR A 31 9.23 -59.66 34.16
C THR A 31 10.28 -59.87 33.07
N VAL A 32 11.55 -59.53 33.33
CA VAL A 32 12.66 -59.82 32.39
C VAL A 32 12.77 -61.32 32.13
N THR A 33 12.76 -62.11 33.21
CA THR A 33 12.88 -63.57 33.14
C THR A 33 11.72 -64.19 32.39
N ASP A 34 10.49 -63.74 32.66
CA ASP A 34 9.27 -64.21 32.00
C ASP A 34 9.27 -63.89 30.50
N LEU A 35 9.73 -62.69 30.12
CA LEU A 35 9.79 -62.28 28.71
C LEU A 35 10.80 -63.12 27.92
N ILE A 36 11.98 -63.38 28.49
CA ILE A 36 13.01 -64.21 27.85
C ILE A 36 12.54 -65.67 27.76
N ALA A 37 11.93 -66.20 28.83
CA ALA A 37 11.36 -67.55 28.82
C ALA A 37 10.26 -67.71 27.75
N ARG A 38 9.35 -66.74 27.65
CA ARG A 38 8.31 -66.74 26.62
C ARG A 38 8.90 -66.64 25.23
N PHE A 39 9.93 -65.81 25.03
CA PHE A 39 10.60 -65.69 23.73
C PHE A 39 11.27 -67.00 23.29
N ASN A 40 12.01 -67.64 24.20
CA ASN A 40 12.65 -68.93 23.92
C ASN A 40 11.61 -70.01 23.57
N ASN A 41 10.43 -69.98 24.18
CA ASN A 41 9.33 -70.91 23.86
C ASN A 41 8.69 -70.68 22.48
N LEU A 42 8.92 -69.54 21.84
CA LEU A 42 8.38 -69.26 20.49
C LEU A 42 9.22 -69.88 19.37
N ASN A 43 10.37 -70.49 19.68
CA ASN A 43 11.33 -71.03 18.70
C ASN A 43 11.71 -70.01 17.61
N ILE A 44 11.75 -68.73 17.97
CA ILE A 44 12.17 -67.64 17.08
C ILE A 44 13.62 -67.30 17.40
N ALA A 45 14.45 -67.18 16.37
CA ALA A 45 15.84 -66.76 16.52
C ALA A 45 15.95 -65.24 16.76
N TRP A 46 16.91 -64.85 17.58
CA TRP A 46 17.37 -63.46 17.68
C TRP A 46 18.69 -63.31 16.89
N PRO A 47 18.90 -62.22 16.13
CA PRO A 47 17.99 -61.09 15.91
C PRO A 47 16.74 -61.46 15.11
N LEU A 48 15.63 -60.76 15.37
CA LEU A 48 14.36 -61.00 14.67
C LEU A 48 14.52 -60.81 13.16
N ALA A 49 14.04 -61.80 12.39
CA ALA A 49 14.02 -61.69 10.95
C ALA A 49 13.04 -60.58 10.48
N PRO A 50 13.30 -59.90 9.34
CA PRO A 50 12.53 -58.73 8.90
C PRO A 50 11.05 -59.02 8.60
N ASP A 51 10.72 -60.27 8.35
CA ASP A 51 9.40 -60.80 8.01
C ASP A 51 8.53 -61.10 9.25
N ILE A 52 9.10 -61.05 10.46
CA ILE A 52 8.34 -61.30 11.69
C ILE A 52 7.41 -60.13 11.98
N CYS A 53 6.10 -60.39 11.91
CA CYS A 53 5.10 -59.41 12.30
C CYS A 53 5.16 -59.15 13.81
N LEU A 54 5.62 -57.96 14.15
CA LEU A 54 5.69 -57.47 15.52
C LEU A 54 4.35 -57.55 16.28
N ASN A 55 3.20 -57.43 15.63
CA ASN A 55 1.88 -57.58 16.29
C ASN A 55 1.60 -59.03 16.73
N THR A 56 2.01 -60.01 15.94
CA THR A 56 1.89 -61.43 16.30
C THR A 56 2.82 -61.76 17.48
N LEU A 57 4.01 -61.18 17.49
CA LEU A 57 4.96 -61.31 18.59
C LEU A 57 4.44 -60.67 19.89
N ASP A 58 3.75 -59.52 19.81
CA ASP A 58 3.09 -58.90 20.99
C ASP A 58 2.06 -59.85 21.61
N GLN A 59 1.20 -60.45 20.79
CA GLN A 59 0.15 -61.35 21.25
C GLN A 59 0.74 -62.60 21.90
N ALA A 60 1.83 -63.12 21.35
CA ALA A 60 2.49 -64.32 21.83
C ALA A 60 3.28 -64.09 23.14
N LEU A 61 3.93 -62.93 23.30
CA LEU A 61 4.74 -62.60 24.48
C LEU A 61 3.90 -62.05 25.64
N LEU A 62 2.78 -61.39 25.35
CA LEU A 62 1.92 -60.73 26.34
C LEU A 62 0.46 -61.25 26.34
N PRO A 63 0.21 -62.58 26.47
CA PRO A 63 -1.14 -63.14 26.58
C PRO A 63 -1.90 -62.55 27.78
N GLY A 64 -3.16 -62.16 27.56
CA GLY A 64 -4.06 -61.65 28.61
C GLY A 64 -4.30 -60.14 28.60
N ARG A 65 -3.65 -59.36 27.73
CA ARG A 65 -4.02 -57.95 27.48
C ARG A 65 -5.13 -57.80 26.44
N ASP A 66 -6.10 -58.70 26.45
CA ASP A 66 -7.24 -58.65 25.53
C ASP A 66 -8.35 -57.78 26.12
N TYR A 67 -8.10 -56.47 26.22
CA TYR A 67 -9.17 -55.47 26.39
C TYR A 67 -9.88 -55.18 25.05
N GLN A 68 -9.95 -56.15 24.15
CA GLN A 68 -10.80 -56.05 22.97
C GLN A 68 -12.25 -56.33 23.38
N THR A 69 -12.90 -55.36 24.04
CA THR A 69 -14.33 -55.23 23.81
C THR A 69 -14.48 -54.97 22.30
N LYS A 70 -14.92 -55.97 21.54
CA LYS A 70 -15.20 -55.85 20.10
C LYS A 70 -16.39 -54.91 19.91
N ARG A 71 -16.15 -53.61 20.08
CA ARG A 71 -17.12 -52.55 19.82
C ARG A 71 -17.35 -52.50 18.32
N VAL A 72 -18.61 -52.49 17.90
CA VAL A 72 -18.97 -52.39 16.48
C VAL A 72 -18.72 -50.95 16.04
N LEU A 73 -17.87 -50.69 15.06
CA LEU A 73 -17.69 -49.32 14.57
C LEU A 73 -18.86 -48.93 13.66
N PRO A 74 -19.48 -47.76 13.84
CA PRO A 74 -20.48 -47.24 12.90
C PRO A 74 -19.92 -47.11 11.48
N ASP A 75 -20.80 -47.19 10.48
CA ASP A 75 -20.47 -46.75 9.12
C ASP A 75 -20.34 -45.22 9.09
N TRP A 76 -19.11 -44.75 9.25
CA TRP A 76 -18.80 -43.33 9.29
C TRP A 76 -19.16 -42.57 8.01
N LEU A 77 -19.23 -43.25 6.86
CA LEU A 77 -19.62 -42.62 5.60
C LEU A 77 -21.12 -42.31 5.61
N ARG A 78 -21.95 -43.27 6.02
CA ARG A 78 -23.38 -43.07 6.21
C ARG A 78 -23.66 -41.93 7.19
N ILE A 79 -22.99 -41.96 8.35
CA ILE A 79 -23.09 -40.91 9.37
C ILE A 79 -22.68 -39.52 8.82
N ASP A 80 -21.63 -39.42 8.00
CA ASP A 80 -21.20 -38.14 7.41
C ASP A 80 -22.15 -37.62 6.33
N VAL A 81 -22.84 -38.50 5.61
CA VAL A 81 -23.88 -38.13 4.64
C VAL A 81 -25.12 -37.61 5.34
N GLU A 82 -25.58 -38.30 6.38
CA GLU A 82 -26.77 -37.89 7.16
C GLU A 82 -26.52 -36.56 7.89
N LEU A 83 -25.33 -36.33 8.44
CA LEU A 83 -24.95 -35.04 9.07
C LEU A 83 -24.86 -33.85 8.10
N LYS A 84 -25.11 -34.02 6.80
CA LYS A 84 -25.27 -32.90 5.86
C LYS A 84 -26.65 -32.27 5.93
N ASP A 85 -27.66 -32.99 6.44
CA ASP A 85 -28.95 -32.39 6.78
C ASP A 85 -28.79 -31.58 8.08
N PRO A 86 -29.02 -30.25 8.06
CA PRO A 86 -28.90 -29.42 9.26
C PRO A 86 -29.87 -29.80 10.39
N LYS A 87 -30.89 -30.63 10.12
CA LYS A 87 -31.82 -31.14 11.14
C LYS A 87 -31.26 -32.34 11.92
N LEU A 88 -30.23 -33.02 11.41
CA LEU A 88 -29.65 -34.22 12.03
C LEU A 88 -28.44 -33.86 12.89
N THR A 89 -28.42 -34.38 14.12
CA THR A 89 -27.34 -34.12 15.09
C THR A 89 -26.52 -35.39 15.35
N LYS A 90 -25.25 -35.21 15.73
CA LYS A 90 -24.38 -36.33 16.12
C LYS A 90 -24.93 -37.14 17.28
N GLN A 91 -25.70 -36.49 18.16
CA GLN A 91 -26.33 -37.14 19.29
C GLN A 91 -27.48 -38.04 18.85
N LEU A 92 -28.32 -37.59 17.91
CA LEU A 92 -29.40 -38.37 17.33
C LEU A 92 -28.87 -39.61 16.59
N LEU A 93 -27.88 -39.42 15.71
CA LEU A 93 -27.28 -40.55 14.97
C LEU A 93 -26.53 -41.53 15.87
N TRP A 94 -25.98 -41.05 17.00
CA TRP A 94 -25.41 -41.93 18.01
C TRP A 94 -26.49 -42.74 18.74
N GLN A 95 -27.65 -42.16 19.05
CA GLN A 95 -28.77 -42.87 19.67
C GLN A 95 -29.32 -43.96 18.76
N GLU A 96 -29.44 -43.69 17.46
CA GLU A 96 -29.85 -44.69 16.46
C GLU A 96 -28.84 -45.85 16.36
N TYR A 97 -27.55 -45.54 16.26
CA TYR A 97 -26.48 -46.52 16.30
C TYR A 97 -26.43 -47.32 17.63
N GLN A 98 -26.70 -46.67 18.76
CA GLN A 98 -26.77 -47.33 20.06
C GLN A 98 -27.99 -48.25 20.18
N ALA A 99 -29.13 -47.86 19.62
CA ALA A 99 -30.33 -48.70 19.58
C ALA A 99 -30.10 -49.94 18.71
N GLU A 100 -29.34 -49.81 17.62
CA GLU A 100 -29.02 -50.91 16.70
C GLU A 100 -28.02 -51.93 17.31
N HIS A 101 -27.00 -51.46 18.04
CA HIS A 101 -25.89 -52.31 18.50
C HIS A 101 -25.80 -52.49 20.03
N GLY A 102 -26.70 -51.88 20.80
CA GLY A 102 -26.83 -52.07 22.24
C GLY A 102 -25.51 -51.96 23.01
N HIS A 103 -25.18 -52.99 23.80
CA HIS A 103 -23.97 -53.01 24.61
C HIS A 103 -22.66 -53.08 23.80
N ALA A 104 -22.71 -53.39 22.51
CA ALA A 104 -21.56 -53.38 21.61
C ALA A 104 -21.30 -52.00 20.98
N ALA A 105 -22.20 -51.03 21.17
CA ALA A 105 -22.05 -49.67 20.69
C ALA A 105 -20.96 -48.89 21.46
N LEU A 106 -20.31 -47.93 20.81
CA LEU A 106 -19.44 -46.94 21.43
C LEU A 106 -20.27 -45.96 22.28
N GLY A 107 -19.71 -45.52 23.42
CA GLY A 107 -20.29 -44.39 24.16
C GLY A 107 -20.19 -43.09 23.35
N TYR A 108 -21.08 -42.12 23.60
CA TYR A 108 -21.19 -40.90 22.79
C TYR A 108 -19.86 -40.13 22.62
N THR A 109 -19.06 -40.02 23.69
CA THR A 109 -17.74 -39.37 23.65
C THR A 109 -16.78 -40.08 22.69
N GLN A 110 -16.74 -41.42 22.75
CA GLN A 110 -15.92 -42.24 21.86
C GLN A 110 -16.44 -42.19 20.42
N PHE A 111 -17.76 -42.26 20.22
CA PHE A 111 -18.38 -42.07 18.91
C PHE A 111 -17.94 -40.74 18.26
N CYS A 112 -18.01 -39.64 19.01
CA CYS A 112 -17.57 -38.33 18.55
C CYS A 112 -16.07 -38.27 18.24
N GLU A 113 -15.23 -38.87 19.07
CA GLU A 113 -13.78 -38.91 18.87
C GLU A 113 -13.40 -39.73 17.64
N HIS A 114 -13.94 -40.95 17.51
CA HIS A 114 -13.71 -41.82 16.37
C HIS A 114 -14.22 -41.20 15.07
N TYR A 115 -15.40 -40.58 15.07
CA TYR A 115 -15.90 -39.82 13.91
C TYR A 115 -14.99 -38.65 13.56
N ARG A 116 -14.50 -37.87 14.53
CA ARG A 116 -13.53 -36.78 14.28
C ARG A 116 -12.24 -37.31 13.67
N ARG A 117 -11.71 -38.43 14.18
CA ARG A 117 -10.49 -39.07 13.69
C ARG A 117 -10.68 -39.58 12.26
N TRP A 118 -11.79 -40.25 11.99
CA TRP A 118 -12.15 -40.71 10.65
C TRP A 118 -12.34 -39.54 9.68
N LYS A 119 -13.06 -38.49 10.07
CA LYS A 119 -13.26 -37.29 9.23
C LYS A 119 -11.96 -36.54 8.97
N GLY A 120 -11.04 -36.56 9.94
CA GLY A 120 -9.67 -36.05 9.79
C GLY A 120 -8.86 -36.85 8.78
N SER A 121 -8.99 -38.19 8.75
CA SER A 121 -8.31 -39.06 7.79
C SER A 121 -8.93 -39.03 6.38
N GLN A 122 -10.20 -38.64 6.25
CA GLN A 122 -10.84 -38.42 4.94
C GLN A 122 -10.29 -37.19 4.20
N ARG A 123 -9.78 -36.19 4.93
CA ARG A 123 -9.16 -34.99 4.33
C ARG A 123 -7.76 -35.31 3.82
N ARG A 124 -7.67 -36.04 2.72
CA ARG A 124 -6.40 -36.22 1.98
C ARG A 124 -6.01 -34.86 1.38
N SER A 125 -4.99 -34.22 1.95
CA SER A 125 -4.31 -33.06 1.35
C SER A 125 -2.93 -33.49 0.90
N MET A 126 -2.61 -33.26 -0.37
CA MET A 126 -1.24 -33.36 -0.85
C MET A 126 -0.39 -32.34 -0.07
N ARG A 127 0.70 -32.79 0.54
CA ARG A 127 1.66 -31.89 1.20
C ARG A 127 2.33 -31.06 0.11
N GLN A 128 2.11 -29.76 0.10
CA GLN A 128 2.83 -28.87 -0.81
C GLN A 128 4.25 -28.69 -0.27
N GLN A 129 5.23 -28.98 -1.11
CA GLN A 129 6.62 -28.63 -0.85
C GLN A 129 6.85 -27.20 -1.36
N HIS A 130 7.54 -26.40 -0.57
CA HIS A 130 7.93 -25.04 -0.96
C HIS A 130 9.44 -24.97 -0.95
N TYR A 131 10.03 -24.74 -2.12
CA TYR A 131 11.47 -24.57 -2.24
C TYR A 131 11.86 -23.13 -1.88
N ALA A 132 13.08 -22.97 -1.41
CA ALA A 132 13.59 -21.66 -1.03
C ALA A 132 13.75 -20.75 -2.26
N GLY A 133 13.39 -19.47 -2.13
CA GLY A 133 13.38 -18.49 -3.21
C GLY A 133 12.37 -18.76 -4.33
N GLU A 134 11.55 -19.81 -4.23
CA GLU A 134 10.68 -20.24 -5.32
C GLU A 134 9.40 -19.41 -5.38
N LYS A 135 8.61 -19.40 -4.30
CA LYS A 135 7.24 -18.86 -4.29
C LYS A 135 7.05 -17.81 -3.21
N LEU A 136 6.55 -16.65 -3.63
CA LEU A 136 6.04 -15.60 -2.76
C LEU A 136 4.51 -15.54 -2.89
N PHE A 137 3.81 -15.80 -1.79
CA PHE A 137 2.36 -15.75 -1.75
C PHE A 137 1.90 -14.37 -1.29
N ILE A 138 0.96 -13.76 -2.02
CA ILE A 138 0.61 -12.36 -1.87
C ILE A 138 -0.91 -12.20 -1.79
N ASP A 139 -1.38 -11.42 -0.82
CA ASP A 139 -2.81 -11.13 -0.62
C ASP A 139 -3.01 -9.77 0.06
N PHE A 140 -4.25 -9.28 0.05
CA PHE A 140 -4.69 -8.22 0.93
C PHE A 140 -5.42 -8.80 2.14
N CYS A 141 -5.10 -8.26 3.32
CA CYS A 141 -5.85 -8.51 4.54
C CYS A 141 -7.30 -8.03 4.38
N GLY A 142 -8.26 -8.75 4.95
CA GLY A 142 -9.67 -8.35 4.92
C GLY A 142 -9.94 -7.06 5.73
N PRO A 143 -9.52 -6.98 7.00
CA PRO A 143 -9.65 -5.77 7.79
C PRO A 143 -8.79 -4.61 7.28
N THR A 144 -9.41 -3.44 7.13
CA THR A 144 -8.74 -2.16 6.81
C THR A 144 -8.45 -1.33 8.06
N VAL A 145 -7.44 -0.48 8.00
CA VAL A 145 -7.08 0.43 9.10
C VAL A 145 -7.52 1.87 8.79
N PRO A 146 -8.20 2.59 9.70
CA PRO A 146 -8.59 3.97 9.48
C PRO A 146 -7.39 4.94 9.54
N ILE A 147 -7.35 5.89 8.62
CA ILE A 147 -6.47 7.05 8.60
C ILE A 147 -7.36 8.29 8.66
N VAL A 148 -7.14 9.14 9.65
CA VAL A 148 -7.95 10.33 9.92
C VAL A 148 -7.27 11.56 9.36
N ASP A 149 -7.97 12.36 8.57
CA ASP A 149 -7.50 13.68 8.17
C ASP A 149 -7.52 14.62 9.40
N PRO A 150 -6.38 15.17 9.83
CA PRO A 150 -6.31 16.00 11.03
C PRO A 150 -7.04 17.35 10.90
N ARG A 151 -7.34 17.79 9.67
CA ARG A 151 -8.01 19.07 9.40
C ARG A 151 -9.52 18.91 9.24
N THR A 152 -9.96 17.85 8.58
CA THR A 152 -11.38 17.66 8.23
C THR A 152 -12.08 16.59 9.08
N GLY A 153 -11.33 15.71 9.74
CA GLY A 153 -11.86 14.53 10.42
C GLY A 153 -12.32 13.42 9.47
N GLU A 154 -12.10 13.55 8.16
CA GLU A 154 -12.45 12.53 7.17
C GLU A 154 -11.66 11.24 7.43
N ILE A 155 -12.34 10.08 7.41
CA ILE A 155 -11.72 8.77 7.65
C ILE A 155 -11.54 8.04 6.32
N ARG A 156 -10.29 7.77 5.96
CA ARG A 156 -9.90 6.94 4.82
C ARG A 156 -9.47 5.56 5.29
N LYS A 157 -9.87 4.51 4.57
CA LYS A 157 -9.53 3.13 4.94
C LYS A 157 -8.31 2.65 4.16
N ALA A 158 -7.22 2.37 4.86
CA ALA A 158 -6.03 1.77 4.28
C ALA A 158 -6.18 0.25 4.21
N ALA A 159 -5.86 -0.31 3.03
CA ALA A 159 -5.78 -1.74 2.81
C ALA A 159 -4.41 -2.27 3.27
N ILE A 160 -4.35 -3.47 3.81
CA ILE A 160 -3.09 -4.04 4.32
C ILE A 160 -2.60 -5.13 3.37
N PHE A 161 -1.55 -4.83 2.61
CA PHE A 161 -0.86 -5.77 1.75
C PHE A 161 -0.01 -6.72 2.59
N VAL A 162 -0.09 -8.01 2.30
CA VAL A 162 0.67 -9.07 2.98
C VAL A 162 1.31 -9.97 1.94
N ALA A 163 2.62 -10.20 2.07
CA ALA A 163 3.33 -11.17 1.27
C ALA A 163 4.17 -12.10 2.15
N THR A 164 4.23 -13.40 1.85
CA THR A 164 4.99 -14.37 2.64
C THR A 164 5.70 -15.39 1.75
N LEU A 165 6.97 -15.68 2.07
CA LEU A 165 7.75 -16.69 1.35
C LEU A 165 7.31 -18.09 1.75
N GLY A 166 7.20 -18.99 0.76
CA GLY A 166 6.70 -20.35 0.99
C GLY A 166 7.57 -21.20 1.95
N ALA A 167 8.90 -21.05 1.88
CA ALA A 167 9.83 -21.89 2.62
C ALA A 167 10.06 -21.37 4.05
N SER A 168 10.55 -20.14 4.23
CA SER A 168 10.81 -19.54 5.56
C SER A 168 9.57 -19.00 6.29
N ASN A 169 8.48 -18.71 5.56
CA ASN A 169 7.36 -17.87 6.03
C ASN A 169 7.78 -16.44 6.41
N TYR A 170 8.90 -15.95 5.89
CA TYR A 170 9.32 -14.56 6.06
C TYR A 170 8.29 -13.64 5.41
N THR A 171 7.79 -12.68 6.21
CA THR A 171 6.57 -11.96 5.90
C THR A 171 6.85 -10.46 5.73
N TYR A 172 6.26 -9.90 4.68
CA TYR A 172 6.21 -8.47 4.41
C TYR A 172 4.79 -7.95 4.60
N ILE A 173 4.66 -6.77 5.19
CA ILE A 173 3.38 -6.15 5.51
C ILE A 173 3.51 -4.66 5.19
N GLU A 174 2.54 -4.13 4.45
CA GLU A 174 2.48 -2.71 4.09
C GLU A 174 1.02 -2.23 4.09
N ALA A 175 0.78 -1.01 4.58
CA ALA A 175 -0.48 -0.32 4.38
C ALA A 175 -0.45 0.45 3.05
N CYS A 176 -1.46 0.22 2.22
CA CYS A 176 -1.68 0.90 0.95
C CYS A 176 -2.94 1.77 1.01
N ALA A 177 -3.00 2.81 0.17
CA ALA A 177 -4.16 3.70 0.10
C ALA A 177 -5.44 2.97 -0.36
N GLY A 178 -5.30 1.89 -1.14
CA GLY A 178 -6.39 1.06 -1.59
C GLY A 178 -5.93 -0.29 -2.13
N GLN A 179 -6.84 -0.99 -2.80
CA GLN A 179 -6.59 -2.26 -3.50
C GLN A 179 -6.62 -2.09 -5.03
N ASP A 180 -6.43 -0.85 -5.50
CA ASP A 180 -6.34 -0.55 -6.92
C ASP A 180 -5.05 -1.10 -7.53
N GLN A 181 -4.98 -1.05 -8.86
CA GLN A 181 -3.87 -1.61 -9.63
C GLN A 181 -2.53 -0.96 -9.32
N GLN A 182 -2.49 0.37 -9.16
CA GLN A 182 -1.26 1.06 -8.82
C GLN A 182 -0.79 0.66 -7.42
N SER A 183 -1.69 0.65 -6.43
CA SER A 183 -1.41 0.21 -5.07
C SER A 183 -0.84 -1.22 -5.05
N TRP A 184 -1.46 -2.14 -5.80
CA TRP A 184 -1.02 -3.53 -5.92
C TRP A 184 0.39 -3.67 -6.52
N LEU A 185 0.64 -3.03 -7.67
CA LEU A 185 1.93 -3.13 -8.36
C LEU A 185 3.05 -2.51 -7.55
N MET A 186 2.79 -1.34 -6.96
CA MET A 186 3.81 -0.62 -6.21
C MET A 186 4.11 -1.29 -4.86
N ALA A 187 3.13 -1.94 -4.22
CA ALA A 187 3.37 -2.77 -3.03
C ALA A 187 4.21 -4.01 -3.35
N ASN A 188 3.98 -4.66 -4.51
CA ASN A 188 4.84 -5.74 -4.99
C ASN A 188 6.29 -5.24 -5.21
N SER A 189 6.46 -4.11 -5.90
CA SER A 189 7.78 -3.50 -6.11
C SER A 189 8.52 -3.26 -4.79
N ARG A 190 7.87 -2.64 -3.79
CA ARG A 190 8.46 -2.38 -2.47
C ARG A 190 8.72 -3.65 -1.68
N CYS A 191 7.85 -4.65 -1.80
CA CYS A 191 8.06 -5.97 -1.20
C CYS A 191 9.32 -6.64 -1.75
N LEU A 192 9.54 -6.63 -3.07
CA LEU A 192 10.75 -7.21 -3.67
C LEU A 192 12.02 -6.48 -3.23
N SER A 193 11.96 -5.14 -3.13
CA SER A 193 13.05 -4.35 -2.56
C SER A 193 13.31 -4.70 -1.09
N PHE A 194 12.26 -4.92 -0.29
CA PHE A 194 12.40 -5.35 1.12
C PHE A 194 13.05 -6.73 1.26
N LEU A 195 12.74 -7.67 0.36
CA LEU A 195 13.39 -8.98 0.33
C LEU A 195 14.85 -8.90 -0.13
N GLY A 196 15.26 -7.82 -0.80
CA GLY A 196 16.61 -7.70 -1.37
C GLY A 196 16.86 -8.62 -2.56
N GLY A 197 15.80 -9.19 -3.15
CA GLY A 197 15.88 -10.16 -4.23
C GLY A 197 14.50 -10.53 -4.78
N VAL A 198 14.48 -11.23 -5.91
CA VAL A 198 13.26 -11.60 -6.62
C VAL A 198 13.04 -13.12 -6.58
N PRO A 199 11.87 -13.60 -6.11
CA PRO A 199 11.52 -15.01 -6.16
C PRO A 199 11.21 -15.45 -7.59
N THR A 200 11.16 -16.76 -7.82
CA THR A 200 10.83 -17.29 -9.15
C THR A 200 9.37 -17.01 -9.53
N LEU A 201 8.45 -17.19 -8.57
CA LEU A 201 7.01 -17.12 -8.75
C LEU A 201 6.37 -16.14 -7.77
N LEU A 202 5.56 -15.23 -8.29
CA LEU A 202 4.59 -14.44 -7.54
C LEU A 202 3.25 -15.15 -7.59
N VAL A 203 2.69 -15.49 -6.43
CA VAL A 203 1.44 -16.24 -6.30
C VAL A 203 0.38 -15.31 -5.69
N PRO A 204 -0.32 -14.52 -6.53
CA PRO A 204 -1.41 -13.65 -6.08
C PRO A 204 -2.73 -14.43 -5.93
N ASP A 205 -3.70 -13.86 -5.20
CA ASP A 205 -5.10 -14.27 -5.32
C ASP A 205 -5.71 -13.76 -6.65
N ASN A 206 -6.91 -14.25 -7.00
CA ASN A 206 -7.65 -13.89 -8.21
C ASN A 206 -8.28 -12.48 -8.16
N LEU A 207 -7.60 -11.52 -7.53
CA LEU A 207 -8.02 -10.12 -7.54
C LEU A 207 -7.88 -9.53 -8.94
N LYS A 208 -8.83 -8.66 -9.33
CA LYS A 208 -8.88 -8.07 -10.69
C LYS A 208 -7.59 -7.32 -11.07
N ALA A 209 -6.87 -6.77 -10.10
CA ALA A 209 -5.60 -6.08 -10.35
C ALA A 209 -4.46 -7.04 -10.75
N ALA A 210 -4.58 -8.33 -10.42
CA ALA A 210 -3.62 -9.36 -10.80
C ALA A 210 -4.12 -10.21 -11.99
N VAL A 211 -5.42 -10.51 -12.03
CA VAL A 211 -6.01 -11.47 -12.98
C VAL A 211 -7.22 -10.86 -13.68
N VAL A 212 -7.15 -10.75 -15.02
CA VAL A 212 -8.26 -10.27 -15.87
C VAL A 212 -9.30 -11.36 -16.05
N LYS A 213 -8.85 -12.59 -16.34
CA LYS A 213 -9.71 -13.77 -16.44
C LYS A 213 -9.07 -14.91 -15.68
N ALA A 214 -9.73 -15.32 -14.60
CA ALA A 214 -9.28 -16.45 -13.81
C ALA A 214 -9.61 -17.76 -14.54
N ASP A 215 -8.60 -18.59 -14.76
CA ASP A 215 -8.72 -19.90 -15.38
C ASP A 215 -7.85 -20.90 -14.61
N LYS A 216 -8.19 -22.19 -14.70
CA LYS A 216 -7.49 -23.26 -13.99
C LYS A 216 -6.13 -23.60 -14.61
N PHE A 217 -5.97 -23.40 -15.92
CA PHE A 217 -4.81 -23.82 -16.70
C PHE A 217 -4.12 -22.62 -17.38
N GLU A 218 -4.89 -21.67 -17.91
CA GLU A 218 -4.35 -20.51 -18.64
C GLU A 218 -4.99 -19.19 -18.14
N PRO A 219 -4.64 -18.72 -16.93
CA PRO A 219 -5.16 -17.45 -16.44
C PRO A 219 -4.66 -16.28 -17.29
N THR A 220 -5.56 -15.37 -17.66
CA THR A 220 -5.18 -14.11 -18.33
C THR A 220 -4.75 -13.10 -17.26
N ILE A 221 -3.44 -12.89 -17.15
CA ILE A 221 -2.84 -11.94 -16.20
C ILE A 221 -3.05 -10.51 -16.70
N ASN A 222 -3.23 -9.58 -15.77
CA ASN A 222 -3.27 -8.16 -16.06
C ASN A 222 -1.98 -7.69 -16.77
N SER A 223 -2.11 -6.91 -17.85
CA SER A 223 -0.98 -6.48 -18.68
C SER A 223 0.09 -5.73 -17.90
N ASP A 224 -0.30 -4.87 -16.97
CA ASP A 224 0.62 -4.07 -16.17
C ASP A 224 1.29 -4.92 -15.08
N TYR A 225 0.59 -5.93 -14.55
CA TYR A 225 1.22 -6.88 -13.65
C TYR A 225 2.20 -7.80 -14.38
N GLN A 226 1.90 -8.17 -15.63
CA GLN A 226 2.84 -8.86 -16.49
C GLN A 226 4.06 -7.97 -16.83
N ALA A 227 3.86 -6.67 -17.03
CA ALA A 227 4.97 -5.71 -17.22
C ALA A 227 5.89 -5.65 -15.98
N LEU A 228 5.30 -5.60 -14.77
CA LEU A 228 6.07 -5.70 -13.52
C LEU A 228 6.85 -7.02 -13.46
N ALA A 229 6.20 -8.16 -13.76
CA ALA A 229 6.85 -9.47 -13.72
C ALA A 229 8.02 -9.57 -14.70
N ARG A 230 7.89 -8.98 -15.90
CA ARG A 230 8.98 -8.87 -16.88
C ARG A 230 10.13 -8.01 -16.36
N HIS A 231 9.84 -6.85 -15.76
CA HIS A 231 10.86 -5.97 -15.18
C HIS A 231 11.72 -6.69 -14.13
N TYR A 232 11.08 -7.49 -13.28
CA TYR A 232 11.75 -8.26 -12.23
C TYR A 232 12.21 -9.66 -12.66
N ARG A 233 11.96 -10.08 -13.92
CA ARG A 233 12.30 -11.41 -14.47
C ARG A 233 11.74 -12.57 -13.63
N CYS A 234 10.51 -12.41 -13.16
CA CYS A 234 9.74 -13.43 -12.45
C CYS A 234 8.45 -13.78 -13.20
N THR A 235 7.76 -14.83 -12.74
CA THR A 235 6.51 -15.28 -13.33
C THR A 235 5.36 -15.11 -12.34
N VAL A 236 4.22 -14.63 -12.81
CA VAL A 236 2.99 -14.58 -12.01
C VAL A 236 2.22 -15.88 -12.21
N MET A 237 1.94 -16.58 -11.13
CA MET A 237 1.16 -17.82 -11.13
C MET A 237 -0.01 -17.67 -10.15
N PRO A 238 -1.17 -17.19 -10.62
CA PRO A 238 -2.34 -17.02 -9.77
C PRO A 238 -2.78 -18.32 -9.11
N ALA A 239 -3.33 -18.23 -7.89
CA ALA A 239 -3.94 -19.38 -7.24
C ALA A 239 -5.15 -19.90 -8.05
N ARG A 240 -5.30 -21.22 -8.15
CA ARG A 240 -6.40 -21.81 -8.92
C ARG A 240 -7.76 -21.42 -8.30
N PRO A 241 -8.75 -21.01 -9.12
CA PRO A 241 -10.09 -20.73 -8.64
C PRO A 241 -10.67 -21.88 -7.83
N TYR A 242 -11.38 -21.56 -6.73
CA TYR A 242 -12.06 -22.51 -5.86
C TYR A 242 -11.15 -23.59 -5.22
N LYS A 243 -9.84 -23.33 -5.10
CA LYS A 243 -8.88 -24.20 -4.40
C LYS A 243 -8.17 -23.45 -3.26
N PRO A 244 -8.80 -23.34 -2.06
CA PRO A 244 -8.24 -22.61 -0.91
C PRO A 244 -6.83 -23.08 -0.50
N LYS A 245 -6.52 -24.36 -0.74
CA LYS A 245 -5.25 -24.97 -0.32
C LYS A 245 -4.01 -24.44 -1.07
N ASP A 246 -4.17 -23.84 -2.25
CA ASP A 246 -3.04 -23.30 -3.01
C ASP A 246 -2.47 -22.01 -2.40
N LYS A 247 -3.22 -21.39 -1.47
CA LYS A 247 -2.85 -20.14 -0.80
C LYS A 247 -2.79 -20.25 0.72
N SER A 248 -2.73 -21.46 1.27
CA SER A 248 -2.73 -21.67 2.73
C SER A 248 -1.60 -20.94 3.47
N LYS A 249 -0.50 -20.65 2.78
CA LYS A 249 0.64 -19.89 3.33
C LYS A 249 0.27 -18.44 3.61
N VAL A 250 -0.29 -17.73 2.62
CA VAL A 250 -0.69 -16.34 2.80
C VAL A 250 -1.93 -16.21 3.67
N GLU A 251 -2.89 -17.13 3.61
CA GLU A 251 -4.02 -17.15 4.56
C GLU A 251 -3.55 -17.25 6.01
N GLY A 252 -2.57 -18.14 6.27
CA GLY A 252 -1.94 -18.26 7.58
C GLY A 252 -1.19 -16.99 7.98
N ALA A 253 -0.48 -16.36 7.04
CA ALA A 253 0.21 -15.09 7.29
C ALA A 253 -0.78 -13.96 7.61
N VAL A 254 -1.85 -13.80 6.82
CA VAL A 254 -2.92 -12.81 7.05
C VAL A 254 -3.52 -12.98 8.44
N LEU A 255 -3.87 -14.20 8.86
CA LEU A 255 -4.37 -14.46 10.21
C LEU A 255 -3.36 -14.05 11.31
N ILE A 256 -2.06 -14.24 11.06
CA ILE A 256 -1.01 -13.77 11.96
C ILE A 256 -0.97 -12.23 11.97
N VAL A 257 -1.04 -11.58 10.81
CA VAL A 257 -1.06 -10.12 10.69
C VAL A 257 -2.24 -9.52 11.44
N GLU A 258 -3.45 -10.06 11.27
CA GLU A 258 -4.65 -9.60 11.98
C GLU A 258 -4.45 -9.67 13.51
N ARG A 259 -3.98 -10.83 14.01
CA ARG A 259 -3.87 -11.07 15.45
C ARG A 259 -2.65 -10.43 16.10
N TRP A 260 -1.58 -10.22 15.35
CA TRP A 260 -0.30 -9.72 15.88
C TRP A 260 -0.11 -8.24 15.61
N VAL A 261 -0.40 -7.79 14.39
CA VAL A 261 -0.17 -6.41 13.97
C VAL A 261 -1.43 -5.59 14.19
N LEU A 262 -2.52 -5.92 13.50
CA LEU A 262 -3.74 -5.09 13.54
C LEU A 262 -4.35 -5.03 14.94
N ALA A 263 -4.38 -6.16 15.64
CA ALA A 263 -4.84 -6.18 17.02
C ALA A 263 -4.03 -5.24 17.93
N ARG A 264 -2.72 -5.07 17.73
CA ARG A 264 -1.92 -4.13 18.53
C ARG A 264 -2.16 -2.68 18.16
N LEU A 265 -2.43 -2.41 16.89
CA LEU A 265 -2.70 -1.07 16.39
C LEU A 265 -4.14 -0.58 16.65
N ARG A 266 -5.03 -1.44 17.17
CA ARG A 266 -6.48 -1.16 17.31
C ARG A 266 -6.85 0.08 18.14
N HIS A 267 -5.97 0.52 19.03
CA HIS A 267 -6.18 1.68 19.91
C HIS A 267 -5.35 2.90 19.50
N HIS A 268 -4.69 2.84 18.34
CA HIS A 268 -3.90 3.93 17.80
C HIS A 268 -4.65 4.64 16.67
N THR A 269 -4.65 5.97 16.70
CA THR A 269 -5.15 6.79 15.61
C THR A 269 -3.99 7.23 14.73
N PHE A 270 -4.12 7.01 13.43
CA PHE A 270 -3.13 7.41 12.45
C PHE A 270 -3.64 8.56 11.59
N TYR A 271 -2.79 9.54 11.33
CA TYR A 271 -3.12 10.72 10.52
C TYR A 271 -2.49 10.71 9.13
N SER A 272 -1.61 9.74 8.85
CA SER A 272 -1.00 9.56 7.54
C SER A 272 -0.70 8.08 7.28
N LEU A 273 -0.65 7.73 6.00
CA LEU A 273 -0.28 6.37 5.56
C LEU A 273 1.16 6.04 5.95
N GLU A 274 2.04 7.04 5.99
CA GLU A 274 3.44 6.89 6.38
C GLU A 274 3.57 6.53 7.87
N ALA A 275 2.85 7.22 8.76
CA ALA A 275 2.86 6.93 10.19
C ALA A 275 2.36 5.50 10.48
N LEU A 276 1.30 5.08 9.79
CA LEU A 276 0.79 3.71 9.88
C LEU A 276 1.84 2.69 9.40
N ASN A 277 2.47 2.95 8.25
CA ASN A 277 3.51 2.07 7.73
C ASN A 277 4.74 1.99 8.65
N GLN A 278 5.12 3.08 9.32
CA GLN A 278 6.21 3.06 10.29
C GLN A 278 5.89 2.15 11.48
N ALA A 279 4.68 2.25 12.03
CA ALA A 279 4.22 1.37 13.12
C ALA A 279 4.15 -0.11 12.68
N ILE A 280 3.65 -0.37 11.46
CA ILE A 280 3.61 -1.72 10.87
C ILE A 280 5.03 -2.28 10.70
N ARG A 281 6.00 -1.50 10.21
CA ARG A 281 7.38 -1.95 10.03
C ARG A 281 8.01 -2.43 11.33
N LEU A 282 7.80 -1.71 12.43
CA LEU A 282 8.29 -2.11 13.76
C LEU A 282 7.69 -3.45 14.19
N LEU A 283 6.38 -3.62 14.05
CA LEU A 283 5.70 -4.86 14.42
C LEU A 283 6.05 -6.03 13.49
N ASN A 284 6.27 -5.76 12.21
CA ASN A 284 6.69 -6.77 11.23
C ASN A 284 8.13 -7.25 11.50
N HIS A 285 9.03 -6.35 11.90
CA HIS A 285 10.37 -6.71 12.32
C HIS A 285 10.33 -7.69 13.51
N GLN A 286 9.60 -7.33 14.57
CA GLN A 286 9.40 -8.20 15.74
C GLN A 286 8.74 -9.54 15.38
N LEU A 287 7.80 -9.54 14.44
CA LEU A 287 7.14 -10.77 13.97
C LEU A 287 8.15 -11.72 13.31
N ASN A 288 9.02 -11.18 12.45
CA ASN A 288 9.99 -11.98 11.71
C ASN A 288 11.15 -12.48 12.59
N GLU A 289 11.51 -11.76 13.64
CA GLU A 289 12.54 -12.16 14.62
C GLU A 289 12.05 -13.14 15.68
N ARG A 290 10.74 -13.38 15.75
CA ARG A 290 10.18 -14.25 16.78
C ARG A 290 10.61 -15.72 16.58
N PRO A 291 11.17 -16.38 17.61
CA PRO A 291 11.49 -17.80 17.59
C PRO A 291 10.28 -18.69 17.27
N MET A 292 10.47 -19.65 16.35
CA MET A 292 9.43 -20.62 15.98
C MET A 292 9.75 -22.01 16.56
N LYS A 293 8.84 -22.52 17.40
CA LYS A 293 8.98 -23.86 18.03
C LYS A 293 9.14 -24.99 17.01
N ALA A 294 8.45 -24.89 15.87
CA ALA A 294 8.50 -25.90 14.80
C ALA A 294 9.87 -25.99 14.10
N TYR A 295 10.75 -25.00 14.29
CA TYR A 295 12.06 -24.90 13.67
C TYR A 295 13.17 -24.75 14.72
N ASN A 296 13.04 -25.47 15.84
CA ASN A 296 14.04 -25.51 16.92
C ASN A 296 14.43 -24.12 17.46
N GLY A 297 13.50 -23.18 17.47
CA GLY A 297 13.74 -21.82 17.97
C GLY A 297 14.27 -20.82 16.93
N LEU A 298 14.55 -21.25 15.70
CA LEU A 298 14.88 -20.33 14.61
C LEU A 298 13.70 -19.39 14.31
N SER A 299 14.01 -18.14 14.02
CA SER A 299 13.04 -17.14 13.58
C SER A 299 12.78 -17.23 12.08
N ARG A 300 11.78 -16.50 11.59
CA ARG A 300 11.51 -16.39 10.14
C ARG A 300 12.67 -15.70 9.42
N LYS A 301 13.27 -14.71 10.08
CA LYS A 301 14.44 -13.97 9.60
C LYS A 301 15.66 -14.88 9.47
N ASP A 302 15.91 -15.74 10.47
CA ASP A 302 17.03 -16.69 10.43
C ASP A 302 16.85 -17.68 9.27
N LEU A 303 15.65 -18.25 9.12
CA LEU A 303 15.35 -19.14 8.00
C LEU A 303 15.50 -18.40 6.67
N PHE A 304 14.99 -17.16 6.55
CA PHE A 304 15.13 -16.38 5.34
C PHE A 304 16.59 -16.20 4.93
N GLN A 305 17.45 -15.79 5.86
CA GLN A 305 18.87 -15.58 5.61
C GLN A 305 19.59 -16.88 5.24
N GLN A 306 19.21 -18.00 5.87
CA GLN A 306 19.86 -19.29 5.64
C GLN A 306 19.45 -19.94 4.31
N ILE A 307 18.17 -19.88 3.93
CA ILE A 307 17.66 -20.66 2.80
C ILE A 307 17.12 -19.80 1.64
N ASP A 308 16.36 -18.75 1.91
CA ASP A 308 15.66 -18.00 0.85
C ASP A 308 16.57 -16.95 0.21
N GLN A 309 17.23 -16.10 1.01
CA GLN A 309 18.09 -15.03 0.55
C GLN A 309 19.15 -15.48 -0.49
N PRO A 310 19.90 -16.58 -0.29
CA PRO A 310 20.87 -17.04 -1.30
C PRO A 310 20.20 -17.61 -2.56
N ALA A 311 18.92 -17.99 -2.51
CA ALA A 311 18.18 -18.57 -3.63
C ALA A 311 17.39 -17.52 -4.44
N LEU A 312 17.30 -16.27 -3.98
CA LEU A 312 16.63 -15.20 -4.70
C LEU A 312 17.47 -14.70 -5.88
N LYS A 313 16.78 -14.29 -6.96
CA LYS A 313 17.42 -13.60 -8.08
C LYS A 313 17.78 -12.17 -7.69
N ALA A 314 18.81 -11.60 -8.33
CA ALA A 314 19.20 -10.22 -8.11
C ALA A 314 18.08 -9.24 -8.53
N LEU A 315 17.96 -8.13 -7.80
CA LEU A 315 17.09 -7.02 -8.17
C LEU A 315 17.64 -6.29 -9.42
N PRO A 316 16.76 -5.74 -10.27
CA PRO A 316 17.19 -4.79 -11.30
C PRO A 316 17.76 -3.52 -10.69
N ALA A 317 18.56 -2.77 -11.45
CA ALA A 317 19.22 -1.55 -10.98
C ALA A 317 18.24 -0.45 -10.54
N TYR A 318 17.05 -0.41 -11.15
CA TYR A 318 16.01 0.58 -10.85
C TYR A 318 14.72 -0.12 -10.44
N PRO A 319 13.99 0.42 -9.44
CA PRO A 319 12.67 -0.10 -9.07
C PRO A 319 11.67 0.09 -10.21
N TYR A 320 10.61 -0.72 -10.20
CA TYR A 320 9.53 -0.56 -11.16
C TYR A 320 8.77 0.74 -10.91
N GLU A 321 8.54 1.51 -11.97
CA GLU A 321 7.73 2.74 -11.94
C GLU A 321 6.42 2.50 -12.68
N TYR A 322 5.30 2.49 -11.95
CA TYR A 322 3.98 2.39 -12.58
C TYR A 322 3.68 3.65 -13.38
N THR A 323 3.21 3.44 -14.61
CA THR A 323 2.87 4.50 -15.55
C THR A 323 1.43 4.33 -16.02
N GLU A 324 0.56 5.29 -15.71
CA GLU A 324 -0.83 5.33 -16.14
C GLU A 324 -0.95 6.06 -17.48
N TYR A 325 -1.67 5.48 -18.43
CA TYR A 325 -1.97 6.09 -19.71
C TYR A 325 -3.44 6.52 -19.77
N LYS A 326 -3.68 7.80 -20.08
CA LYS A 326 -5.03 8.36 -20.28
C LYS A 326 -5.08 9.23 -21.53
N VAL A 327 -6.27 9.48 -22.06
CA VAL A 327 -6.48 10.45 -23.13
C VAL A 327 -7.31 11.60 -22.58
N GLY A 328 -6.78 12.82 -22.65
CA GLY A 328 -7.44 14.05 -22.20
C GLY A 328 -7.71 14.99 -23.37
N LYS A 329 -8.83 15.73 -23.30
CA LYS A 329 -9.11 16.83 -24.25
C LYS A 329 -8.56 18.13 -23.69
N VAL A 330 -7.88 18.91 -24.52
CA VAL A 330 -7.36 20.23 -24.14
C VAL A 330 -8.52 21.24 -24.15
N GLY A 331 -8.69 21.94 -23.03
CA GLY A 331 -9.64 23.03 -22.88
C GLY A 331 -9.25 24.27 -23.69
N LEU A 332 -10.18 25.21 -23.79
CA LEU A 332 -9.92 26.52 -24.45
C LEU A 332 -8.91 27.37 -23.68
N ASP A 333 -8.73 27.07 -22.40
CA ASP A 333 -7.74 27.63 -21.51
C ASP A 333 -6.38 26.94 -21.62
N TYR A 334 -6.10 26.18 -22.69
CA TYR A 334 -4.82 25.48 -22.94
C TYR A 334 -4.37 24.54 -21.82
N HIS A 335 -5.33 24.02 -21.04
CA HIS A 335 -5.07 23.01 -20.02
C HIS A 335 -5.80 21.71 -20.33
N LEU A 336 -5.22 20.60 -19.88
CA LEU A 336 -5.88 19.30 -19.82
C LEU A 336 -5.92 18.81 -18.38
N GLN A 337 -6.97 18.06 -18.05
CA GLN A 337 -7.18 17.56 -16.70
C GLN A 337 -6.62 16.15 -16.53
N PHE A 338 -5.85 15.94 -15.47
CA PHE A 338 -5.48 14.62 -14.97
C PHE A 338 -5.62 14.59 -13.44
N ASP A 339 -6.31 13.58 -12.90
CA ASP A 339 -6.46 13.39 -11.44
C ASP A 339 -6.95 14.64 -10.67
N LYS A 340 -7.98 15.30 -11.23
CA LYS A 340 -8.54 16.57 -10.74
C LYS A 340 -7.55 17.76 -10.72
N HIS A 341 -6.37 17.65 -11.32
CA HIS A 341 -5.43 18.76 -11.51
C HIS A 341 -5.34 19.15 -12.99
N TYR A 342 -5.05 20.40 -13.29
CA TYR A 342 -4.98 20.92 -14.66
C TYR A 342 -3.53 21.24 -15.04
N TYR A 343 -3.08 20.71 -16.17
CA TYR A 343 -1.72 20.89 -16.69
C TYR A 343 -1.76 21.63 -18.02
N SER A 344 -0.95 22.68 -18.17
CA SER A 344 -0.93 23.43 -19.43
C SER A 344 -0.22 22.65 -20.54
N VAL A 345 -0.63 22.91 -21.77
CA VAL A 345 0.01 22.41 -23.00
C VAL A 345 0.10 23.56 -24.00
N PRO A 346 0.98 23.46 -25.01
CA PRO A 346 1.08 24.49 -26.04
C PRO A 346 -0.29 24.88 -26.61
N HIS A 347 -0.63 26.17 -26.56
CA HIS A 347 -1.97 26.68 -26.94
C HIS A 347 -2.41 26.31 -28.36
N ALA A 348 -1.47 26.00 -29.26
CA ALA A 348 -1.76 25.48 -30.59
C ALA A 348 -2.53 24.14 -30.58
N LEU A 349 -2.52 23.43 -29.45
CA LEU A 349 -3.19 22.14 -29.26
C LEU A 349 -4.56 22.27 -28.57
N CYS A 350 -5.10 23.49 -28.40
CA CYS A 350 -6.44 23.69 -27.84
C CYS A 350 -7.51 22.92 -28.62
N GLY A 351 -8.36 22.19 -27.91
CA GLY A 351 -9.42 21.37 -28.51
C GLY A 351 -9.01 19.96 -28.96
N GLU A 352 -7.71 19.68 -29.06
CA GLU A 352 -7.18 18.37 -29.44
C GLU A 352 -7.29 17.34 -28.30
N ARG A 353 -7.17 16.05 -28.65
CA ARG A 353 -7.08 14.95 -27.69
C ARG A 353 -5.64 14.46 -27.60
N LEU A 354 -5.07 14.53 -26.41
CA LEU A 354 -3.67 14.21 -26.15
C LEU A 354 -3.57 12.98 -25.23
N GLU A 355 -2.51 12.22 -25.42
CA GLU A 355 -2.15 11.09 -24.55
C GLU A 355 -1.39 11.61 -23.34
N ILE A 356 -1.77 11.15 -22.17
CA ILE A 356 -1.19 11.50 -20.88
C ILE A 356 -0.51 10.26 -20.36
N GLN A 357 0.80 10.34 -20.18
CA GLN A 357 1.62 9.35 -19.52
C GLN A 357 1.96 9.88 -18.12
N ALA A 358 1.37 9.27 -17.09
CA ALA A 358 1.48 9.75 -15.71
C ALA A 358 2.19 8.74 -14.83
N THR A 359 3.29 9.16 -14.19
CA THR A 359 3.95 8.40 -13.12
C THR A 359 3.57 8.96 -11.75
N SER A 360 4.22 8.50 -10.66
CA SER A 360 4.00 9.06 -9.33
C SER A 360 4.49 10.51 -9.19
N HIS A 361 5.44 10.93 -10.02
CA HIS A 361 6.11 12.24 -9.87
C HIS A 361 6.01 13.12 -11.11
N MET A 362 5.62 12.57 -12.25
CA MET A 362 5.68 13.27 -13.53
C MET A 362 4.45 13.04 -14.38
N ILE A 363 4.03 14.07 -15.09
CA ILE A 363 3.03 14.00 -16.16
C ILE A 363 3.73 14.36 -17.46
N ARG A 364 3.73 13.43 -18.41
CA ARG A 364 4.14 13.69 -19.80
C ARG A 364 2.91 13.68 -20.68
N VAL A 365 2.84 14.65 -21.58
CA VAL A 365 1.74 14.78 -22.53
C VAL A 365 2.30 14.56 -23.92
N HIS A 366 1.67 13.66 -24.67
CA HIS A 366 2.05 13.30 -26.01
C HIS A 366 0.96 13.67 -27.02
N HIS A 367 1.39 14.23 -28.14
CA HIS A 367 0.56 14.45 -29.32
C HIS A 367 1.14 13.65 -30.48
N LYS A 368 0.38 12.69 -31.02
CA LYS A 368 0.80 11.83 -32.15
C LYS A 368 2.18 11.19 -31.92
N GLY A 369 2.43 10.70 -30.71
CA GLY A 369 3.69 10.04 -30.31
C GLY A 369 4.82 10.98 -29.87
N GLN A 370 4.73 12.29 -30.08
CA GLN A 370 5.75 13.24 -29.63
C GLN A 370 5.40 13.85 -28.27
N CYS A 371 6.36 13.92 -27.35
CA CYS A 371 6.18 14.60 -26.06
C CYS A 371 6.09 16.12 -26.29
N VAL A 372 4.95 16.71 -25.96
CA VAL A 372 4.66 18.15 -26.16
C VAL A 372 4.70 18.96 -24.87
N ALA A 373 4.58 18.31 -23.71
CA ALA A 373 4.69 18.95 -22.41
C ALA A 373 5.13 17.95 -21.33
N GLN A 374 5.89 18.43 -20.34
CA GLN A 374 6.28 17.65 -19.17
C GLN A 374 6.12 18.49 -17.90
N HIS A 375 5.43 17.95 -16.91
CA HIS A 375 5.15 18.63 -15.65
C HIS A 375 5.50 17.74 -14.46
N VAL A 376 5.87 18.37 -13.34
CA VAL A 376 5.89 17.67 -12.04
C VAL A 376 4.44 17.39 -11.63
N ARG A 377 4.16 16.16 -11.19
CA ARG A 377 2.82 15.78 -10.74
C ARG A 377 2.48 16.50 -9.44
N SER A 378 1.24 16.96 -9.32
CA SER A 378 0.73 17.73 -8.19
C SER A 378 -0.46 16.99 -7.59
N SER A 379 -0.51 16.92 -6.27
CA SER A 379 -1.61 16.33 -5.51
C SER A 379 -2.71 17.34 -5.15
N LYS A 380 -2.55 18.62 -5.52
CA LYS A 380 -3.52 19.69 -5.24
C LYS A 380 -4.71 19.58 -6.19
N ALA A 381 -5.84 19.08 -5.69
CA ALA A 381 -7.07 19.02 -6.48
C ALA A 381 -7.55 20.43 -6.89
N PHE A 382 -8.07 20.52 -8.12
CA PHE A 382 -8.65 21.70 -8.76
C PHE A 382 -7.71 22.92 -8.89
N ALA A 383 -6.39 22.68 -8.83
CA ALA A 383 -5.38 23.68 -9.10
C ALA A 383 -4.81 23.53 -10.53
N HIS A 384 -4.03 24.53 -10.96
CA HIS A 384 -3.38 24.57 -12.26
C HIS A 384 -1.86 24.57 -12.11
N THR A 385 -1.18 23.86 -12.99
CA THR A 385 0.26 23.97 -13.22
C THR A 385 0.43 24.44 -14.67
N SER A 386 0.91 25.67 -14.82
CA SER A 386 1.04 26.35 -16.10
C SER A 386 2.49 26.72 -16.38
N GLU A 387 2.94 26.45 -17.59
CA GLU A 387 4.21 26.90 -18.11
C GLU A 387 4.04 28.10 -19.05
N LEU A 388 4.87 29.13 -18.91
CA LEU A 388 4.77 30.37 -19.70
C LEU A 388 4.90 30.12 -21.21
N SER A 389 5.75 29.19 -21.62
CA SER A 389 5.96 28.78 -23.02
C SER A 389 4.69 28.22 -23.68
N HIS A 390 3.73 27.76 -22.89
CA HIS A 390 2.48 27.18 -23.38
C HIS A 390 1.41 28.23 -23.70
N LEU A 391 1.53 29.44 -23.15
CA LEU A 391 0.53 30.48 -23.31
C LEU A 391 0.59 31.12 -24.71
N PRO A 392 -0.54 31.64 -25.24
CA PRO A 392 -0.52 32.56 -26.38
C PRO A 392 0.34 33.79 -26.07
N PRO A 393 1.06 34.37 -27.06
CA PRO A 393 1.96 35.51 -26.83
C PRO A 393 1.32 36.70 -26.10
N ALA A 394 0.04 37.00 -26.39
CA ALA A 394 -0.70 38.06 -25.73
C ALA A 394 -0.98 37.76 -24.24
N HIS A 395 -1.23 36.50 -23.89
CA HIS A 395 -1.49 36.07 -22.51
C HIS A 395 -0.18 35.94 -21.71
N ALA A 396 0.89 35.44 -22.35
CA ALA A 396 2.22 35.40 -21.77
C ALA A 396 2.71 36.81 -21.42
N ALA A 397 2.55 37.76 -22.35
CA ALA A 397 2.86 39.16 -22.12
C ALA A 397 2.10 39.74 -20.92
N HIS A 398 0.82 39.39 -20.72
CA HIS A 398 0.05 39.87 -19.57
C HIS A 398 0.51 39.26 -18.23
N GLN A 399 0.93 37.99 -18.20
CA GLN A 399 1.44 37.34 -16.97
C GLN A 399 2.85 37.81 -16.58
N GLU A 400 3.66 38.26 -17.53
CA GLU A 400 5.00 38.80 -17.27
C GLU A 400 5.01 40.14 -16.51
N TRP A 401 3.90 40.89 -16.50
CA TRP A 401 3.77 42.19 -15.84
C TRP A 401 3.18 42.08 -14.43
N GLY A 402 3.91 41.41 -13.53
CA GLY A 402 3.61 41.39 -12.10
C GLY A 402 3.74 42.77 -11.43
N PRO A 403 3.12 42.96 -10.24
CA PRO A 403 3.12 44.26 -9.55
C PRO A 403 4.53 44.74 -9.20
N GLU A 404 5.44 43.84 -8.80
CA GLU A 404 6.85 44.18 -8.52
C GLU A 404 7.58 44.71 -9.75
N ARG A 405 7.35 44.11 -10.92
CA ARG A 405 7.97 44.54 -12.18
C ARG A 405 7.42 45.91 -12.63
N LEU A 406 6.13 46.15 -12.41
CA LEU A 406 5.50 47.45 -12.68
C LEU A 406 6.05 48.54 -11.76
N ARG A 407 6.29 48.23 -10.47
CA ARG A 407 6.94 49.14 -9.52
C ARG A 407 8.39 49.45 -9.93
N GLN A 408 9.17 48.44 -10.32
CA GLN A 408 10.54 48.64 -10.80
C GLN A 408 10.60 49.51 -12.08
N TRP A 409 9.67 49.31 -13.01
CA TRP A 409 9.58 50.17 -14.20
C TRP A 409 9.22 51.62 -13.82
N ALA A 410 8.30 51.81 -12.87
CA ALA A 410 7.97 53.13 -12.36
C ALA A 410 9.16 53.82 -11.68
N GLU A 411 9.94 53.10 -10.88
CA GLU A 411 11.18 53.59 -10.24
C GLU A 411 12.23 54.06 -11.25
N GLN A 412 12.38 53.36 -12.37
CA GLN A 412 13.30 53.77 -13.44
C GLN A 412 12.89 55.09 -14.12
N ILE A 413 11.61 55.45 -14.06
CA ILE A 413 11.10 56.73 -14.57
C ILE A 413 11.31 57.82 -13.53
N GLY A 414 10.94 57.55 -12.26
CA GLY A 414 11.24 58.39 -11.11
C GLY A 414 10.31 58.17 -9.90
N PRO A 415 10.61 58.82 -8.76
CA PRO A 415 9.89 58.64 -7.50
C PRO A 415 8.41 59.04 -7.55
N GLU A 416 8.04 60.07 -8.31
CA GLU A 416 6.65 60.53 -8.44
C GLU A 416 5.82 59.54 -9.26
N THR A 417 6.40 58.95 -10.32
CA THR A 417 5.73 57.90 -11.10
C THR A 417 5.49 56.65 -10.25
N LEU A 418 6.45 56.25 -9.40
CA LEU A 418 6.24 55.19 -8.42
C LEU A 418 5.12 55.53 -7.44
N GLY A 419 5.07 56.76 -6.93
CA GLY A 419 4.03 57.24 -6.04
C GLY A 419 2.62 57.08 -6.63
N VAL A 420 2.45 57.41 -7.92
CA VAL A 420 1.17 57.21 -8.63
C VAL A 420 0.84 55.72 -8.78
N VAL A 421 1.80 54.87 -9.14
CA VAL A 421 1.59 53.41 -9.26
C VAL A 421 1.11 52.81 -7.94
N LEU A 422 1.76 53.16 -6.83
CA LEU A 422 1.35 52.72 -5.49
C LEU A 422 -0.04 53.24 -5.11
N ALA A 423 -0.39 54.48 -5.49
CA ALA A 423 -1.71 55.04 -5.26
C ALA A 423 -2.81 54.30 -6.07
N ILE A 424 -2.52 53.92 -7.31
CA ILE A 424 -3.43 53.12 -8.16
C ILE A 424 -3.66 51.74 -7.54
N GLU A 425 -2.60 51.07 -7.09
CA GLU A 425 -2.67 49.76 -6.42
C GLU A 425 -3.50 49.82 -5.13
N ARG A 426 -3.35 50.87 -4.32
CA ARG A 426 -4.15 51.05 -3.08
C ARG A 426 -5.61 51.35 -3.36
N ARG A 427 -5.92 52.09 -4.43
CA ARG A 427 -7.28 52.54 -4.74
C ARG A 427 -8.14 51.47 -5.40
N LYS A 428 -7.55 50.60 -6.23
CA LYS A 428 -8.30 49.61 -7.01
C LYS A 428 -8.53 48.35 -6.18
N ALA A 429 -9.81 48.01 -5.97
CA ALA A 429 -10.21 46.83 -5.22
C ALA A 429 -9.74 45.49 -5.83
N HIS A 430 -9.47 45.46 -7.14
CA HIS A 430 -9.07 44.24 -7.84
C HIS A 430 -7.65 44.38 -8.43
N PRO A 431 -6.69 43.49 -8.08
CA PRO A 431 -5.29 43.58 -8.52
C PRO A 431 -5.10 43.65 -10.05
N ILE A 432 -5.88 42.88 -10.82
CA ILE A 432 -5.82 42.91 -12.30
C ILE A 432 -6.22 44.29 -12.86
N LEU A 433 -7.18 44.97 -12.23
CA LEU A 433 -7.60 46.32 -12.67
C LEU A 433 -6.53 47.36 -12.32
N ALA A 434 -5.81 47.18 -11.21
CA ALA A 434 -4.65 48.01 -10.87
C ALA A 434 -3.53 47.82 -11.89
N GLN A 435 -3.15 46.56 -12.18
CA GLN A 435 -2.12 46.22 -13.17
C GLN A 435 -2.40 46.83 -14.55
N ARG A 436 -3.64 46.70 -15.05
CA ARG A 436 -4.04 47.30 -16.33
C ARG A 436 -3.92 48.83 -16.33
N ALA A 437 -4.28 49.49 -15.23
CA ALA A 437 -4.16 50.93 -15.10
C ALA A 437 -2.68 51.37 -15.02
N CYS A 438 -1.84 50.65 -14.28
CA CYS A 438 -0.40 50.91 -14.20
C CYS A 438 0.29 50.71 -15.56
N LEU A 439 -0.06 49.65 -16.30
CA LEU A 439 0.44 49.44 -17.67
C LEU A 439 0.04 50.58 -18.62
N ALA A 440 -1.21 51.05 -18.53
CA ALA A 440 -1.67 52.19 -19.33
C ALA A 440 -0.93 53.49 -18.98
N LEU A 441 -0.60 53.71 -17.70
CA LEU A 441 0.20 54.85 -17.24
C LEU A 441 1.63 54.78 -17.78
N LEU A 442 2.33 53.68 -17.49
CA LEU A 442 3.75 53.49 -17.87
C LEU A 442 3.92 53.46 -19.39
N GLY A 443 2.91 53.00 -20.12
CA GLY A 443 2.88 53.07 -21.59
C GLY A 443 2.99 54.49 -22.16
N LEU A 444 2.58 55.53 -21.42
CA LEU A 444 2.70 56.93 -21.85
C LEU A 444 4.17 57.37 -21.99
N GLN A 445 5.11 56.69 -21.33
CA GLN A 445 6.54 56.94 -21.45
C GLN A 445 7.00 56.87 -22.91
N LYS A 446 6.45 55.94 -23.71
CA LYS A 446 6.83 55.78 -25.12
C LYS A 446 6.48 56.99 -25.99
N SER A 447 5.39 57.68 -25.67
CA SER A 447 4.90 58.81 -26.47
C SER A 447 5.39 60.17 -25.96
N TYR A 448 5.64 60.31 -24.65
CA TYR A 448 5.95 61.60 -24.03
C TYR A 448 7.35 61.66 -23.38
N GLY A 449 8.04 60.52 -23.22
CA GLY A 449 9.35 60.42 -22.58
C GLY A 449 9.28 60.41 -21.05
N SER A 450 10.33 59.87 -20.41
CA SER A 450 10.38 59.66 -18.95
C SER A 450 10.26 60.97 -18.15
N LYS A 451 10.98 62.02 -18.56
CA LYS A 451 11.03 63.30 -17.82
C LYS A 451 9.65 63.96 -17.73
N ARG A 452 8.92 63.99 -18.84
CA ARG A 452 7.58 64.60 -18.91
C ARG A 452 6.57 63.80 -18.10
N LEU A 453 6.62 62.47 -18.22
CA LEU A 453 5.74 61.58 -17.46
C LEU A 453 5.96 61.76 -15.96
N GLU A 454 7.22 61.86 -15.50
CA GLU A 454 7.55 62.10 -14.10
C GLU A 454 6.99 63.42 -13.58
N CYS A 455 7.18 64.53 -14.31
CA CYS A 455 6.61 65.83 -13.94
C CYS A 455 5.07 65.79 -13.86
N ALA A 456 4.41 65.15 -14.84
CA ALA A 456 2.96 65.00 -14.84
C ALA A 456 2.45 64.13 -13.67
N CYS A 457 3.21 63.09 -13.29
CA CYS A 457 2.92 62.28 -12.11
C CYS A 457 3.04 63.09 -10.82
N GLY A 458 4.08 63.94 -10.69
CA GLY A 458 4.25 64.83 -9.55
C GLY A 458 3.09 65.82 -9.39
N MET A 459 2.66 66.46 -10.48
CA MET A 459 1.47 67.34 -10.46
C MET A 459 0.19 66.57 -10.09
N ALA A 460 0.03 65.35 -10.59
CA ALA A 460 -1.12 64.50 -10.26
C ALA A 460 -1.13 64.07 -8.78
N LEU A 461 0.03 63.85 -8.16
CA LEU A 461 0.14 63.56 -6.74
C LEU A 461 -0.21 64.79 -5.88
N GLN A 462 0.28 65.98 -6.24
CA GLN A 462 -0.07 67.23 -5.56
C GLN A 462 -1.57 67.52 -5.57
N GLN A 463 -2.25 67.23 -6.69
CA GLN A 463 -3.70 67.43 -6.85
C GLN A 463 -4.53 66.21 -6.40
N GLN A 464 -3.91 65.16 -5.86
CA GLN A 464 -4.56 63.89 -5.48
C GLN A 464 -5.35 63.22 -6.62
N ALA A 465 -5.02 63.53 -7.88
CA ALA A 465 -5.72 63.09 -9.09
C ALA A 465 -4.91 61.99 -9.82
N THR A 466 -4.67 60.87 -9.14
CA THR A 466 -3.77 59.78 -9.58
C THR A 466 -4.36 58.82 -10.62
N PHE A 467 -5.37 59.23 -11.40
CA PHE A 467 -5.94 58.40 -12.45
C PHE A 467 -5.33 58.70 -13.82
N THR A 468 -5.13 57.65 -14.63
CA THR A 468 -4.44 57.71 -15.93
C THR A 468 -5.01 58.74 -16.90
N GLY A 469 -6.32 58.99 -16.88
CA GLY A 469 -6.96 60.00 -17.72
C GLY A 469 -6.50 61.43 -17.44
N PHE A 470 -6.27 61.79 -16.17
CA PHE A 470 -5.82 63.12 -15.78
C PHE A 470 -4.37 63.36 -16.23
N ILE A 471 -3.48 62.41 -15.94
CA ILE A 471 -2.06 62.48 -16.33
C ILE A 471 -1.91 62.54 -17.86
N LYS A 472 -2.70 61.74 -18.59
CA LYS A 472 -2.72 61.81 -20.06
C LYS A 472 -3.18 63.17 -20.58
N ASN A 473 -4.12 63.83 -19.88
CA ASN A 473 -4.59 65.17 -20.25
C ASN A 473 -3.53 66.26 -19.97
N LEU A 474 -2.83 66.17 -18.83
CA LEU A 474 -1.70 67.04 -18.51
C LEU A 474 -0.62 66.98 -19.60
N LEU A 475 -0.21 65.75 -19.96
CA LEU A 475 0.81 65.51 -20.99
C LEU A 475 0.37 65.97 -22.38
N LYS A 476 -0.91 65.80 -22.72
CA LYS A 476 -1.47 66.21 -24.01
C LYS A 476 -1.46 67.72 -24.17
N ASN A 477 -1.78 68.45 -23.11
CA ASN A 477 -1.90 69.92 -23.14
C ASN A 477 -0.58 70.63 -22.77
N GLY A 478 0.50 69.90 -22.49
CA GLY A 478 1.80 70.47 -22.13
C GLY A 478 1.84 71.15 -20.75
N LEU A 479 0.85 70.89 -19.91
CA LEU A 479 0.75 71.47 -18.56
C LEU A 479 1.83 70.93 -17.62
N ASP A 480 2.47 69.82 -17.99
CA ASP A 480 3.65 69.27 -17.32
C ASP A 480 4.91 70.13 -17.50
N GLN A 481 4.89 71.10 -18.43
CA GLN A 481 6.03 71.94 -18.77
C GLN A 481 5.90 73.37 -18.25
N THR A 482 4.74 73.75 -17.72
CA THR A 482 4.56 75.06 -17.06
C THR A 482 5.18 74.98 -15.67
N GLN A 483 6.29 75.68 -15.46
CA GLN A 483 6.80 75.94 -14.11
C GLN A 483 5.72 76.68 -13.31
N PRO A 484 5.45 76.33 -12.05
CA PRO A 484 4.75 77.24 -11.17
C PRO A 484 5.65 78.46 -11.02
N ASP A 485 5.18 79.62 -11.50
CA ASP A 485 5.79 80.89 -11.11
C ASP A 485 5.87 80.91 -9.58
N ALA A 486 7.08 81.09 -9.07
CA ALA A 486 7.31 81.34 -7.67
C ALA A 486 6.33 82.42 -7.22
N GLU A 487 5.63 82.14 -6.13
CA GLU A 487 4.70 83.03 -5.45
C GLU A 487 5.10 84.49 -5.65
N SER A 488 4.33 85.22 -6.45
CA SER A 488 4.30 86.67 -6.31
C SER A 488 3.71 86.94 -4.93
N SER A 489 4.56 87.03 -3.92
CA SER A 489 4.25 87.63 -2.63
C SER A 489 4.00 89.14 -2.86
N GLY A 490 2.90 89.46 -3.52
CA GLY A 490 2.34 90.80 -3.53
C GLY A 490 1.72 91.06 -2.16
N PRO A 491 1.89 92.26 -1.57
CA PRO A 491 1.27 92.57 -0.30
C PRO A 491 -0.25 92.44 -0.44
N ALA A 492 -0.89 91.81 0.56
CA ALA A 492 -2.33 91.67 0.62
C ALA A 492 -3.00 93.04 0.37
N LEU A 493 -3.73 93.15 -0.74
CA LEU A 493 -4.56 94.31 -1.04
C LEU A 493 -5.64 94.42 0.05
N ARG A 494 -5.38 95.24 1.07
CA ARG A 494 -6.39 95.66 2.04
C ARG A 494 -7.31 96.66 1.37
N HIS A 495 -8.41 96.19 0.81
CA HIS A 495 -9.47 97.07 0.33
C HIS A 495 -10.49 97.32 1.44
N THR A 496 -10.84 98.57 1.70
CA THR A 496 -11.77 99.05 2.74
C THR A 496 -13.23 98.58 2.57
N ASN A 497 -13.54 97.79 1.52
CA ASN A 497 -14.90 97.36 1.18
C ASN A 497 -15.19 95.88 1.48
N LEU A 498 -14.25 95.14 2.07
CA LEU A 498 -14.50 93.76 2.52
C LEU A 498 -15.15 93.77 3.90
N ARG A 499 -16.48 93.70 3.92
CA ARG A 499 -17.28 93.60 5.15
C ARG A 499 -17.17 92.20 5.74
N GLY A 500 -16.78 92.13 7.02
CA GLY A 500 -16.68 90.87 7.76
C GLY A 500 -18.04 90.25 8.11
N PRO A 501 -18.04 88.98 8.59
CA PRO A 501 -19.24 88.18 8.82
C PRO A 501 -20.20 88.70 9.92
N HIS A 502 -19.88 89.83 10.56
CA HIS A 502 -20.75 90.49 11.54
C HIS A 502 -21.75 91.48 10.92
N HIS A 503 -21.80 91.63 9.59
CA HIS A 503 -22.66 92.60 8.90
C HIS A 503 -23.99 92.02 8.38
N TYR A 504 -24.28 90.74 8.64
CA TYR A 504 -25.58 90.13 8.36
C TYR A 504 -26.25 89.72 9.69
N GLN A 505 -27.08 90.61 10.22
CA GLN A 505 -28.17 90.31 11.16
C GLN A 505 -29.44 90.95 10.65
#